data_AF-A0A6S7KAY1-F1
#
_entry.id   AF-A0A6S7KAY1-F1
#
_cell.length_a   1.000
_cell.length_b   1.000
_cell.length_c   1.000
_cell.angle_alpha   90.00
_cell.angle_beta   90.00
_cell.angle_gamma   90.00
#
_symmetry.space_group_name_H-M   'P 1'
#
loop_
_entity.id
_entity.type
_entity.pdbx_description
1 polymer ?
#
loop_
_entity_poly.entity_id
_entity_poly.type
_entity_poly.pdbx_seq_one_letter_code
_entity_poly.pdbx_strand_id
1 'polypeptide(L)'
;SPTLGEIFSPARDCTDIVDQLPEAEDGFYWIVLPKGTKHKIWCDVHTDGGGFALVGMKDSPVSWTVPSNSSPVDPQGPPHWSSDLGDVKVLDFRVQFSTDKGFEGTKADWFYRLHPERKFGNLFSVNNGCPYLQAGIGNIPFVKDLSTQSVLTNNFKCSKFGQHVHHMLGW
;
A
#
# COMPACT_ATOMS: atom_id res chain seq x y z
N SER A 1 17.77 26.71 -1.55
CA SER A 1 16.65 26.36 -0.66
C SER A 1 16.58 24.85 -0.55
N PRO A 2 16.17 24.28 0.60
CA PRO A 2 15.99 22.83 0.70
C PRO A 2 14.89 22.38 -0.27
N THR A 3 15.08 21.22 -0.90
CA THR A 3 14.11 20.63 -1.83
C THR A 3 12.98 19.99 -1.06
N LEU A 4 11.74 20.08 -1.53
CA LEU A 4 10.60 19.41 -0.90
C LEU A 4 10.86 17.89 -0.82
N GLY A 5 10.51 17.29 0.31
CA GLY A 5 10.78 15.86 0.58
C GLY A 5 12.17 15.56 1.11
N GLU A 6 13.00 16.57 1.38
CA GLU A 6 14.25 16.42 2.14
C GLU A 6 14.02 16.53 3.66
N ILE A 7 14.97 16.05 4.47
CA ILE A 7 14.84 16.02 5.94
C ILE A 7 14.53 17.39 6.57
N PHE A 8 15.05 18.47 5.98
CA PHE A 8 14.85 19.85 6.46
C PHE A 8 13.63 20.54 5.81
N SER A 9 13.03 19.94 4.79
CA SER A 9 11.82 20.41 4.12
C SER A 9 10.90 19.23 3.77
N PRO A 10 10.42 18.48 4.78
CA PRO A 10 9.63 17.28 4.53
C PRO A 10 8.28 17.66 3.93
N ALA A 11 7.77 16.80 3.04
CA ALA A 11 6.43 16.94 2.48
C ALA A 11 5.36 16.52 3.50
N ARG A 12 4.10 16.81 3.21
CA ARG A 12 2.99 16.30 4.03
C ARG A 12 2.82 14.79 3.88
N ASP A 13 2.82 14.31 2.64
CA ASP A 13 2.58 12.93 2.22
C ASP A 13 3.14 12.74 0.79
N CYS A 14 3.01 11.54 0.24
CA CYS A 14 3.46 11.27 -1.13
C CYS A 14 2.62 12.01 -2.19
N THR A 15 1.35 12.34 -1.91
CA THR A 15 0.55 13.16 -2.84
C THR A 15 1.08 14.59 -2.91
N ASP A 16 1.54 15.15 -1.79
CA ASP A 16 2.20 16.46 -1.76
C ASP A 16 3.49 16.51 -2.60
N ILE A 17 4.23 15.40 -2.70
CA ILE A 17 5.38 15.27 -3.60
C ILE A 17 4.91 15.36 -5.06
N VAL A 18 3.91 14.56 -5.46
CA VAL A 18 3.37 14.57 -6.83
C VAL A 18 2.84 15.95 -7.21
N ASP A 19 2.06 16.58 -6.33
CA ASP A 19 1.38 17.85 -6.60
C ASP A 19 2.37 19.02 -6.78
N GLN A 20 3.50 18.99 -6.06
CA GLN A 20 4.44 20.11 -6.02
C GLN A 20 5.73 19.88 -6.82
N LEU A 21 6.08 18.63 -7.13
CA LEU A 21 7.29 18.27 -7.87
C LEU A 21 6.92 17.42 -9.11
N PRO A 22 6.54 18.06 -10.23
CA PRO A 22 6.14 17.34 -11.46
C PRO A 22 7.24 16.47 -12.07
N GLU A 23 8.50 16.71 -11.72
CA GLU A 23 9.68 15.94 -12.17
C GLU A 23 10.19 14.99 -11.06
N ALA A 24 9.38 14.71 -10.03
CA ALA A 24 9.75 13.77 -8.98
C ALA A 24 9.89 12.35 -9.55
N GLU A 25 10.88 11.62 -9.02
CA GLU A 25 11.10 10.21 -9.34
C GLU A 25 10.59 9.31 -8.21
N ASP A 26 10.29 8.05 -8.50
CA ASP A 26 9.99 7.07 -7.45
C ASP A 26 11.18 6.98 -6.49
N GLY A 27 10.94 7.08 -5.19
CA GLY A 27 12.04 7.44 -4.31
C GLY A 27 11.72 7.48 -2.84
N PHE A 28 12.78 7.55 -2.04
CA PHE A 28 12.65 7.86 -0.62
C PHE A 28 12.51 9.37 -0.41
N TYR A 29 11.41 9.75 0.23
CA TYR A 29 11.13 11.13 0.65
C TYR A 29 10.92 11.19 2.15
N TRP A 30 11.20 12.37 2.73
CA TRP A 30 10.83 12.69 4.09
C TRP A 30 9.44 13.30 4.10
N ILE A 31 8.53 12.71 4.88
CA ILE A 31 7.16 13.20 5.10
C ILE A 31 6.90 13.52 6.57
N VAL A 32 5.84 14.28 6.85
CA VAL A 32 5.38 14.58 8.21
C VAL A 32 4.04 13.90 8.45
N LEU A 33 4.05 12.84 9.25
CA LEU A 33 2.82 12.13 9.63
C LEU A 33 1.98 12.92 10.65
N PRO A 34 0.68 12.59 10.81
CA PRO A 34 -0.13 13.14 11.88
C PRO A 34 0.57 12.99 13.23
N LYS A 35 0.63 14.07 14.03
CA LYS A 35 1.46 14.30 15.25
C LYS A 35 2.83 14.97 15.00
N GLY A 36 3.19 15.28 13.76
CA GLY A 36 4.35 16.12 13.45
C GLY A 36 5.69 15.38 13.40
N THR A 37 5.66 14.05 13.41
CA THR A 37 6.87 13.22 13.34
C THR A 37 7.33 13.09 11.89
N LYS A 38 8.63 13.25 11.65
CA LYS A 38 9.25 13.08 10.34
C LYS A 38 9.56 11.61 10.09
N HIS A 39 9.15 11.09 8.94
CA HIS A 39 9.43 9.71 8.53
C HIS A 39 10.04 9.71 7.13
N LYS A 40 11.00 8.81 6.91
CA LYS A 40 11.51 8.51 5.58
C LYS A 40 10.67 7.38 4.99
N ILE A 41 10.07 7.59 3.82
CA ILE A 41 9.16 6.65 3.19
C ILE A 41 9.44 6.54 1.69
N TRP A 42 9.24 5.37 1.11
CA TRP A 42 9.28 5.22 -0.34
C TRP A 42 7.94 5.67 -0.94
N CYS A 43 7.97 6.64 -1.85
CA CYS A 43 6.82 7.10 -2.60
C CYS A 43 6.87 6.57 -4.04
N ASP A 44 5.78 5.96 -4.47
CA ASP A 44 5.44 5.75 -5.89
C ASP A 44 4.72 7.02 -6.36
N VAL A 45 5.37 7.78 -7.23
CA VAL A 45 4.91 9.09 -7.72
C VAL A 45 4.40 9.03 -9.16
N HIS A 46 4.50 7.87 -9.81
CA HIS A 46 4.13 7.71 -11.21
C HIS A 46 2.86 6.88 -11.41
N THR A 47 2.70 5.79 -10.65
CA THR A 47 1.73 4.78 -11.06
C THR A 47 0.31 5.19 -10.70
N ASP A 48 -0.60 5.19 -11.69
CA ASP A 48 -1.99 5.67 -11.59
C ASP A 48 -2.08 7.13 -11.08
N GLY A 49 -1.13 7.98 -11.49
CA GLY A 49 -1.03 9.37 -11.02
C GLY A 49 -0.25 9.53 -9.71
N GLY A 50 0.27 8.44 -9.15
CA GLY A 50 1.19 8.47 -8.02
C GLY A 50 0.56 8.85 -6.68
N GLY A 51 1.44 9.19 -5.74
CA GLY A 51 1.05 9.63 -4.40
C GLY A 51 0.91 8.49 -3.40
N PHE A 52 1.41 7.30 -3.73
CA PHE A 52 1.33 6.13 -2.86
C PHE A 52 2.58 5.99 -1.99
N ALA A 53 2.34 5.82 -0.69
CA ALA A 53 3.35 5.46 0.29
C ALA A 53 3.51 3.93 0.35
N LEU A 54 4.74 3.42 0.18
CA LEU A 54 5.01 2.00 0.34
C LEU A 54 4.99 1.62 1.83
N VAL A 55 4.05 0.76 2.22
CA VAL A 55 3.81 0.38 3.62
C VAL A 55 4.19 -1.07 3.93
N GLY A 56 4.44 -1.88 2.91
CA GLY A 56 4.96 -3.23 3.05
C GLY A 56 5.38 -3.82 1.73
N MET A 57 6.30 -4.78 1.79
CA MET A 57 6.82 -5.48 0.62
C MET A 57 7.07 -6.95 0.96
N LYS A 58 6.86 -7.80 -0.06
CA LYS A 58 7.25 -9.20 -0.03
C LYS A 58 7.71 -9.67 -1.40
N ASP A 59 8.69 -10.55 -1.42
CA ASP A 59 9.33 -11.14 -2.61
C ASP A 59 8.69 -12.47 -3.05
N SER A 60 7.58 -12.87 -2.42
CA SER A 60 6.91 -14.15 -2.69
C SER A 60 5.40 -14.05 -2.46
N PRO A 61 4.56 -14.67 -3.32
CA PRO A 61 3.10 -14.55 -3.25
C PRO A 61 2.43 -15.49 -2.23
N VAL A 62 3.18 -16.43 -1.62
CA VAL A 62 2.59 -17.58 -0.89
C VAL A 62 1.91 -17.21 0.45
N SER A 63 2.38 -16.17 1.12
CA SER A 63 1.80 -15.67 2.37
C SER A 63 2.08 -14.18 2.51
N TRP A 64 1.39 -13.50 3.41
CA TRP A 64 1.65 -12.09 3.76
C TRP A 64 2.18 -11.92 5.19
N THR A 65 2.53 -13.05 5.81
CA THR A 65 3.15 -13.11 7.13
C THR A 65 4.63 -12.71 6.99
N VAL A 66 4.89 -11.42 7.06
CA VAL A 66 6.22 -10.83 7.12
C VAL A 66 6.34 -10.03 8.43
N PRO A 67 7.55 -9.87 8.99
CA PRO A 67 7.73 -9.11 10.23
C PRO A 67 7.30 -7.65 10.05
N SER A 68 6.89 -7.01 11.14
CA SER A 68 6.69 -5.56 11.19
C SER A 68 7.83 -4.91 11.95
N ASN A 69 8.37 -3.79 11.44
CA ASN A 69 9.44 -3.03 12.10
C ASN A 69 9.40 -1.55 11.70
N SER A 70 10.25 -0.73 12.32
CA SER A 70 10.31 0.72 12.14
C SER A 70 11.25 1.17 11.01
N SER A 71 11.78 0.25 10.20
CA SER A 71 12.58 0.63 9.04
C SER A 71 11.68 1.11 7.90
N PRO A 72 12.15 2.04 7.06
CA PRO A 72 11.47 2.36 5.81
C PRO A 72 11.35 1.11 4.92
N VAL A 73 10.19 0.92 4.34
CA VAL A 73 9.99 -0.17 3.37
C VAL A 73 10.66 0.22 2.07
N ASP A 74 11.52 -0.67 1.59
CA ASP A 74 12.23 -0.55 0.32
C ASP A 74 11.65 -1.60 -0.64
N PRO A 75 11.24 -1.22 -1.87
CA PRO A 75 10.71 -2.18 -2.86
C PRO A 75 11.72 -3.28 -3.24
N GLN A 76 13.02 -3.07 -3.01
CA GLN A 76 14.10 -4.02 -3.27
C GLN A 76 14.77 -4.54 -1.99
N GLY A 77 14.25 -4.18 -0.81
CA GLY A 77 14.79 -4.55 0.50
C GLY A 77 14.36 -5.92 1.01
N PRO A 78 14.55 -6.21 2.31
CA PRO A 78 14.00 -7.42 2.93
C PRO A 78 12.48 -7.30 3.14
N PRO A 79 11.70 -8.39 3.04
CA PRO A 79 10.25 -8.38 3.29
C PRO A 79 9.88 -7.92 4.71
N HIS A 80 9.04 -6.90 4.82
CA HIS A 80 8.46 -6.44 6.08
C HIS A 80 7.28 -5.49 5.86
N TRP A 81 6.53 -5.25 6.94
CA TRP A 81 5.55 -4.16 7.06
C TRP A 81 6.15 -3.00 7.88
N SER A 82 5.72 -1.76 7.58
CA SER A 82 6.08 -0.59 8.38
C SER A 82 5.23 -0.49 9.65
N SER A 83 5.86 -0.59 10.82
CA SER A 83 5.17 -0.31 12.10
C SER A 83 4.94 1.18 12.33
N ASP A 84 5.78 2.04 11.76
CA ASP A 84 5.72 3.50 11.90
C ASP A 84 4.41 4.08 11.34
N LEU A 85 3.84 3.41 10.34
CA LEU A 85 2.60 3.82 9.69
C LEU A 85 1.36 3.21 10.34
N GLY A 86 1.51 2.41 11.41
CA GLY A 86 0.40 1.65 12.00
C GLY A 86 -0.79 2.51 12.46
N ASP A 87 -0.53 3.74 12.91
CA ASP A 87 -1.54 4.69 13.36
C ASP A 87 -2.16 5.53 12.23
N VAL A 88 -1.59 5.50 11.02
CA VAL A 88 -2.06 6.27 9.86
C VAL A 88 -3.42 5.73 9.42
N LYS A 89 -4.36 6.65 9.20
CA LYS A 89 -5.66 6.32 8.61
C LYS A 89 -5.51 6.18 7.11
N VAL A 90 -5.87 5.01 6.61
CA VAL A 90 -5.83 4.64 5.20
C VAL A 90 -7.22 4.83 4.64
N LEU A 91 -7.31 5.62 3.56
CA LEU A 91 -8.49 5.74 2.71
C LEU A 91 -8.36 4.80 1.51
N ASP A 92 -7.20 4.83 0.85
CA ASP A 92 -6.91 4.03 -0.33
C ASP A 92 -5.73 3.10 -0.04
N PHE A 93 -5.89 1.81 -0.34
CA PHE A 93 -4.86 0.80 -0.18
C PHE A 93 -4.63 0.09 -1.50
N ARG A 94 -3.38 -0.17 -1.85
CA ARG A 94 -3.00 -0.75 -3.13
C ARG A 94 -2.07 -1.94 -2.94
N VAL A 95 -2.24 -2.96 -3.77
CA VAL A 95 -1.38 -4.15 -3.79
C VAL A 95 -0.96 -4.42 -5.22
N GLN A 96 0.34 -4.35 -5.48
CA GLN A 96 0.92 -4.69 -6.77
C GLN A 96 1.71 -6.00 -6.68
N PHE A 97 1.63 -6.79 -7.73
CA PHE A 97 2.42 -8.00 -7.93
C PHE A 97 3.19 -7.87 -9.22
N SER A 98 4.51 -8.03 -9.17
CA SER A 98 5.37 -8.00 -10.33
C SER A 98 6.21 -9.27 -10.44
N THR A 99 6.57 -9.64 -11.66
CA THR A 99 7.55 -10.71 -11.94
C THR A 99 8.99 -10.20 -11.95
N ASP A 100 9.20 -8.90 -11.87
CA ASP A 100 10.52 -8.26 -11.88
C ASP A 100 10.59 -7.10 -10.87
N LYS A 101 11.84 -6.70 -10.57
CA LYS A 101 12.15 -5.67 -9.58
C LYS A 101 11.88 -4.24 -10.05
N GLY A 102 11.72 -4.03 -11.35
CA GLY A 102 11.41 -2.72 -11.94
C GLY A 102 9.91 -2.47 -12.06
N PHE A 103 9.08 -3.44 -11.66
CA PHE A 103 7.62 -3.41 -11.80
C PHE A 103 7.11 -3.34 -13.26
N GLU A 104 7.98 -3.51 -14.26
CA GLU A 104 7.62 -3.48 -15.68
C GLU A 104 6.69 -4.65 -16.07
N GLY A 105 6.89 -5.79 -15.43
CA GLY A 105 6.13 -7.03 -15.55
C GLY A 105 5.07 -7.19 -14.47
N THR A 106 4.47 -6.08 -14.02
CA THR A 106 3.30 -6.11 -13.12
C THR A 106 2.21 -7.02 -13.68
N LYS A 107 1.81 -8.01 -12.89
CA LYS A 107 0.80 -9.03 -13.22
C LYS A 107 -0.56 -8.76 -12.60
N ALA A 108 -0.57 -8.09 -11.46
CA ALA A 108 -1.79 -7.70 -10.79
C ALA A 108 -1.57 -6.39 -10.06
N ASP A 109 -2.59 -5.56 -10.08
CA ASP A 109 -2.60 -4.25 -9.44
C ASP A 109 -4.01 -4.00 -8.89
N TRP A 110 -4.14 -4.20 -7.58
CA TRP A 110 -5.42 -4.11 -6.89
C TRP A 110 -5.49 -2.82 -6.11
N PHE A 111 -6.58 -2.08 -6.34
CA PHE A 111 -6.87 -0.84 -5.63
C PHE A 111 -8.13 -1.01 -4.77
N TYR A 112 -8.01 -0.66 -3.49
CA TYR A 112 -9.05 -0.77 -2.48
C TYR A 112 -9.35 0.61 -1.91
N ARG A 113 -10.55 1.14 -2.15
CA ARG A 113 -11.04 2.32 -1.44
C ARG A 113 -11.85 1.91 -0.21
N LEU A 114 -11.40 2.32 0.96
CA LEU A 114 -12.01 2.01 2.25
C LEU A 114 -13.07 3.06 2.60
N HIS A 115 -14.21 2.61 3.10
CA HIS A 115 -15.22 3.50 3.66
C HIS A 115 -15.86 2.86 4.90
N PRO A 116 -15.69 3.42 6.11
CA PRO A 116 -14.84 4.57 6.45
C PRO A 116 -13.32 4.24 6.36
N GLU A 117 -12.48 5.27 6.52
CA GLU A 117 -11.02 5.12 6.69
C GLU A 117 -10.67 4.18 7.86
N ARG A 118 -9.53 3.46 7.75
CA ARG A 118 -9.08 2.50 8.78
C ARG A 118 -7.63 2.74 9.15
N LYS A 119 -7.27 2.53 10.42
CA LYS A 119 -5.85 2.50 10.82
C LYS A 119 -5.12 1.38 10.08
N PHE A 120 -3.93 1.66 9.54
CA PHE A 120 -3.12 0.68 8.83
C PHE A 120 -2.86 -0.58 9.69
N GLY A 121 -2.52 -0.40 10.97
CA GLY A 121 -2.30 -1.52 11.90
C GLY A 121 -3.52 -2.43 12.11
N ASN A 122 -4.72 -1.95 11.76
CA ASN A 122 -5.98 -2.69 11.85
C ASN A 122 -6.56 -3.04 10.46
N LEU A 123 -5.80 -2.83 9.38
CA LEU A 123 -6.32 -2.97 8.03
C LEU A 123 -6.70 -4.41 7.71
N PHE A 124 -5.88 -5.36 8.18
CA PHE A 124 -6.07 -6.80 7.97
C PHE A 124 -6.85 -7.50 9.09
N SER A 125 -7.54 -6.74 9.94
CA SER A 125 -8.26 -7.29 11.10
C SER A 125 -9.46 -8.16 10.71
N VAL A 126 -9.56 -9.30 11.41
CA VAL A 126 -10.74 -10.18 11.44
C VAL A 126 -11.95 -9.43 12.01
N ASN A 127 -13.14 -9.66 11.41
CA ASN A 127 -14.47 -9.05 11.72
C ASN A 127 -14.93 -7.86 10.86
N ASN A 128 -14.16 -7.40 9.87
CA ASN A 128 -14.60 -6.36 8.93
C ASN A 128 -15.03 -6.93 7.56
N GLY A 129 -15.84 -7.99 7.54
CA GLY A 129 -16.30 -8.65 6.31
C GLY A 129 -15.48 -9.89 5.88
N CYS A 130 -14.32 -10.11 6.52
CA CYS A 130 -13.52 -11.34 6.39
C CYS A 130 -13.83 -12.36 7.50
N PRO A 131 -13.81 -13.68 7.22
CA PRO A 131 -14.03 -14.72 8.23
C PRO A 131 -13.08 -14.61 9.43
N TYR A 132 -13.57 -14.98 10.63
CA TYR A 132 -12.93 -14.82 11.95
C TYR A 132 -11.48 -15.36 12.11
N LEU A 133 -10.98 -16.14 11.16
CA LEU A 133 -9.63 -16.74 11.20
C LEU A 133 -8.78 -16.39 9.97
N GLN A 134 -9.23 -15.47 9.14
CA GLN A 134 -8.56 -15.12 7.89
C GLN A 134 -8.19 -13.64 7.92
N ALA A 135 -6.88 -13.36 7.97
CA ALA A 135 -6.38 -12.02 7.76
C ALA A 135 -6.80 -11.56 6.36
N GLY A 136 -7.41 -10.39 6.31
CA GLY A 136 -8.03 -9.94 5.09
C GLY A 136 -8.52 -8.51 5.14
N ILE A 137 -8.66 -7.92 3.95
CA ILE A 137 -9.32 -6.63 3.78
C ILE A 137 -10.75 -6.94 3.37
N GLY A 138 -11.70 -6.77 4.30
CA GLY A 138 -13.12 -6.92 3.99
C GLY A 138 -13.84 -5.57 3.88
N ASN A 139 -15.15 -5.64 3.58
CA ASN A 139 -16.00 -4.48 3.30
C ASN A 139 -15.39 -3.61 2.18
N ILE A 140 -15.06 -4.26 1.05
CA ILE A 140 -14.53 -3.64 -0.15
C ILE A 140 -15.71 -3.27 -1.05
N PRO A 141 -15.90 -2.00 -1.44
CA PRO A 141 -17.04 -1.58 -2.24
C PRO A 141 -16.97 -2.10 -3.68
N PHE A 142 -15.77 -2.12 -4.27
CA PHE A 142 -15.52 -2.65 -5.60
C PHE A 142 -14.05 -3.03 -5.77
N VAL A 143 -13.78 -3.90 -6.76
CA VAL A 143 -12.41 -4.21 -7.23
C VAL A 143 -12.28 -3.69 -8.66
N LYS A 144 -11.22 -2.94 -8.93
CA LYS A 144 -10.92 -2.35 -10.23
C LYS A 144 -9.68 -3.01 -10.84
N ASP A 145 -9.73 -3.29 -12.14
CA ASP A 145 -8.55 -3.61 -12.94
C ASP A 145 -7.92 -2.30 -13.40
N LEU A 146 -6.70 -2.02 -12.97
CA LEU A 146 -6.01 -0.78 -13.29
C LEU A 146 -5.43 -0.77 -14.71
N SER A 147 -5.22 -1.93 -15.34
CA SER A 147 -4.77 -2.01 -16.73
C SER A 147 -5.86 -1.60 -17.71
N THR A 148 -7.11 -2.00 -17.45
CA THR A 148 -8.28 -1.67 -18.27
C THR A 148 -9.11 -0.52 -17.71
N GLN A 149 -8.77 -0.04 -16.51
CA GLN A 149 -9.52 0.95 -15.74
C GLN A 149 -10.99 0.55 -15.45
N SER A 150 -11.32 -0.76 -15.52
CA SER A 150 -12.68 -1.28 -15.42
C SER A 150 -13.01 -1.85 -14.04
N VAL A 151 -14.27 -1.74 -13.60
CA VAL A 151 -14.71 -2.38 -12.34
C VAL A 151 -14.97 -3.86 -12.60
N LEU A 152 -14.17 -4.74 -11.99
CA LEU A 152 -14.27 -6.18 -12.12
C LEU A 152 -15.45 -6.76 -11.34
N THR A 153 -15.71 -6.24 -10.14
CA THR A 153 -16.80 -6.72 -9.29
C THR A 153 -17.16 -5.73 -8.19
N ASN A 154 -18.43 -5.69 -7.81
CA ASN A 154 -18.97 -4.97 -6.64
C ASN A 154 -19.38 -5.91 -5.50
N ASN A 155 -19.24 -7.23 -5.68
CA ASN A 155 -19.71 -8.25 -4.73
C ASN A 155 -18.56 -8.89 -3.93
N PHE A 156 -17.41 -8.23 -3.87
CA PHE A 156 -16.21 -8.78 -3.29
C PHE A 156 -16.16 -8.57 -1.77
N LYS A 157 -16.44 -9.63 -1.01
CA LYS A 157 -16.63 -9.53 0.45
C LYS A 157 -15.33 -9.46 1.25
N CYS A 158 -14.26 -10.10 0.77
CA CYS A 158 -13.00 -10.23 1.51
C CYS A 158 -11.81 -10.54 0.58
N SER A 159 -10.80 -9.67 0.59
CA SER A 159 -9.47 -9.96 0.03
C SER A 159 -8.66 -10.68 1.09
N LYS A 160 -8.38 -11.97 0.89
CA LYS A 160 -7.71 -12.81 1.89
C LYS A 160 -6.20 -12.80 1.68
N PHE A 161 -5.46 -12.61 2.76
CA PHE A 161 -4.00 -12.59 2.78
C PHE A 161 -3.54 -13.71 3.73
N GLY A 162 -3.15 -14.89 3.24
CA GLY A 162 -2.77 -16.01 4.11
C GLY A 162 -2.68 -17.38 3.44
N GLN A 163 -2.31 -18.40 4.22
CA GLN A 163 -2.08 -19.76 3.70
C GLN A 163 -3.32 -20.35 3.01
N HIS A 164 -3.09 -20.86 1.80
CA HIS A 164 -3.95 -21.69 0.96
C HIS A 164 -5.37 -21.96 1.48
N VAL A 165 -6.29 -21.07 1.14
CA VAL A 165 -7.73 -21.39 1.15
C VAL A 165 -8.17 -21.61 -0.29
N HIS A 166 -8.22 -22.90 -0.65
CA HIS A 166 -8.96 -23.53 -1.75
C HIS A 166 -9.28 -22.69 -3.01
N HIS A 167 -8.67 -23.11 -4.12
CA HIS A 167 -8.98 -23.08 -5.57
C HIS A 167 -10.11 -22.24 -6.21
N MET A 168 -10.88 -21.40 -5.50
CA MET A 168 -11.91 -20.57 -6.13
C MET A 168 -11.91 -19.18 -5.49
N LEU A 169 -11.48 -18.23 -6.31
CA LEU A 169 -11.24 -16.79 -6.07
C LEU A 169 -9.87 -16.45 -5.46
N GLY A 170 -8.95 -16.06 -6.34
CA GLY A 170 -7.61 -15.60 -5.98
C GLY A 170 -6.45 -16.18 -6.81
N TRP A 171 -6.73 -16.61 -8.04
CA TRP A 171 -5.93 -16.37 -9.24
C TRP A 171 -6.90 -15.88 -10.31
#